data_AF-A5BT33-F1
#
_entry.id   AF-A5BT33-F1
#
_cell.length_a   1.000
_cell.length_b   1.000
_cell.length_c   1.000
_cell.angle_alpha   90.00
_cell.angle_beta   90.00
_cell.angle_gamma   90.00
#
_symmetry.space_group_name_H-M   'P 1'
#
loop_
_entity.id
_entity.type
_entity.pdbx_description
1 polymer ?
#
loop_
_entity_poly.entity_id
_entity_poly.type
_entity_poly.pdbx_seq_one_letter_code
_entity_poly.pdbx_strand_id
1 'polypeptide(L)'
;MSYKIFSRKPMADVLLDRIFSLRKETIRINWGAYPHYSAPEVFAPFVLDGRHLYYVNAFENAASTMETSAVAAENIARLILSRYSGLMLSSPSNLKSPGSDEEDLHSDL
;
A
#
# COMPACT_ATOMS: atom_id res chain seq x y z
N MET A 1 -35.08 -3.78 -6.92
CA MET A 1 -34.28 -2.95 -6.00
C MET A 1 -33.44 -3.88 -5.16
N SER A 2 -32.15 -3.59 -5.00
CA SER A 2 -31.25 -4.38 -4.16
C SER A 2 -30.77 -3.49 -3.02
N TYR A 3 -30.81 -4.01 -1.79
CA TYR A 3 -30.41 -3.28 -0.59
C TYR A 3 -29.19 -3.94 0.02
N LYS A 4 -28.24 -3.13 0.50
CA LYS A 4 -27.12 -3.57 1.32
C LYS A 4 -27.31 -3.02 2.72
N ILE A 5 -27.30 -3.90 3.71
CA ILE A 5 -27.42 -3.55 5.12
C ILE A 5 -26.25 -4.13 5.89
N PHE A 6 -25.81 -3.44 6.93
CA PHE A 6 -24.79 -3.90 7.85
C PHE A 6 -25.41 -4.12 9.22
N SER A 7 -25.01 -5.20 9.89
CA SER A 7 -25.50 -5.53 11.22
C SER A 7 -24.37 -6.15 12.04
N ARG A 8 -24.32 -5.84 13.34
CA ARG A 8 -23.31 -6.39 14.27
C ARG A 8 -23.55 -7.87 14.58
N LYS A 9 -24.75 -8.37 14.33
CA LYS A 9 -25.19 -9.75 14.56
C LYS A 9 -26.13 -10.17 13.43
N PRO A 10 -26.20 -11.48 13.09
CA PRO A 10 -27.13 -11.97 12.08
C PRO A 10 -28.56 -11.47 12.34
N MET A 11 -29.18 -10.87 11.32
CA MET A 11 -30.57 -10.40 11.41
C MET A 11 -31.53 -11.56 11.13
N ALA A 12 -32.46 -11.78 12.05
CA ALA A 12 -33.53 -12.74 11.90
C ALA A 12 -34.44 -12.39 10.72
N ASP A 13 -34.92 -13.39 9.99
CA ASP A 13 -35.79 -13.19 8.83
C ASP A 13 -37.07 -12.42 9.19
N VAL A 14 -37.66 -12.67 10.37
CA VAL A 14 -38.83 -11.94 10.87
C VAL A 14 -38.58 -10.42 10.96
N LEU A 15 -37.36 -10.00 11.30
CA LEU A 15 -37.00 -8.57 11.33
C LEU A 15 -36.85 -8.03 9.91
N LEU A 16 -36.24 -8.79 9.00
CA LEU A 16 -36.08 -8.39 7.60
C LEU A 16 -37.44 -8.25 6.90
N ASP A 17 -38.39 -9.14 7.20
CA ASP A 17 -39.74 -9.12 6.62
C ASP A 17 -40.59 -7.96 7.16
N ARG A 18 -40.21 -7.38 8.31
CA ARG A 18 -40.80 -6.12 8.80
C ARG A 18 -40.19 -4.89 8.14
N ILE A 19 -38.92 -4.93 7.78
CA ILE A 19 -38.20 -3.80 7.17
C ILE A 19 -38.52 -3.71 5.67
N PHE A 20 -38.61 -4.85 4.98
CA PHE A 20 -38.81 -4.93 3.54
C PHE A 20 -40.16 -5.57 3.21
N SER A 21 -41.05 -4.80 2.59
CA SER A 21 -42.40 -5.27 2.22
C SER A 21 -42.38 -6.45 1.24
N LEU A 22 -41.32 -6.61 0.45
CA LEU A 22 -41.14 -7.73 -0.47
C LEU A 22 -39.65 -8.08 -0.61
N ARG A 23 -39.28 -9.31 -0.26
CA ARG A 23 -37.91 -9.83 -0.27
C ARG A 23 -37.88 -11.20 -0.94
N LYS A 24 -37.19 -11.31 -2.09
CA LYS A 24 -37.10 -12.56 -2.88
C LYS A 24 -35.90 -13.42 -2.49
N GLU A 25 -34.78 -12.78 -2.17
CA GLU A 25 -33.51 -13.44 -1.87
C GLU A 25 -32.79 -12.66 -0.77
N THR A 26 -31.95 -13.35 0.01
CA THR A 26 -31.06 -12.70 0.98
C THR A 26 -29.73 -13.41 1.02
N ILE A 27 -28.70 -12.67 0.63
CA ILE A 27 -27.31 -13.12 0.71
C ILE A 27 -26.73 -12.57 2.01
N ARG A 28 -26.18 -13.45 2.84
CA ARG A 28 -25.56 -13.10 4.12
C ARG A 28 -24.06 -13.37 4.04
N ILE A 29 -23.27 -12.37 4.34
CA ILE A 29 -21.81 -12.50 4.43
C ILE A 29 -21.42 -12.14 5.86
N ASN A 30 -20.82 -13.09 6.57
CA ASN A 30 -20.20 -12.82 7.86
C ASN A 30 -18.80 -12.25 7.60
N TRP A 31 -18.65 -10.95 7.80
CA TRP A 31 -17.43 -10.22 7.49
C TRP A 31 -16.96 -9.48 8.75
N GLY A 32 -15.66 -9.60 9.07
CA GLY A 32 -15.01 -8.79 10.11
C GLY A 32 -14.92 -7.34 9.66
N ALA A 33 -16.03 -6.61 9.77
CA ALA A 33 -16.20 -5.29 9.19
C ALA A 33 -15.64 -4.21 10.11
N TYR A 34 -14.71 -3.43 9.56
CA TYR A 34 -14.12 -2.19 10.09
C TYR A 34 -13.45 -2.33 11.47
N PRO A 35 -12.23 -1.79 11.64
CA PRO A 35 -11.60 -1.74 12.95
C PRO A 35 -12.44 -0.92 13.93
N HIS A 36 -12.41 -1.33 15.20
CA HIS A 36 -12.93 -0.52 16.29
C HIS A 36 -11.80 0.39 16.79
N TYR A 37 -12.03 1.70 16.70
CA TYR A 37 -11.08 2.71 17.13
C TYR A 37 -11.21 3.02 18.62
N SER A 38 -10.08 3.19 19.29
CA SER A 38 -9.95 3.59 20.69
C SER A 38 -8.77 4.55 20.83
N ALA A 39 -9.08 5.83 21.00
CA ALA A 39 -8.06 6.86 21.13
C ALA A 39 -7.18 6.69 22.39
N PRO A 40 -5.88 7.08 22.33
CA PRO A 40 -5.18 7.56 21.15
C PRO A 40 -4.79 6.43 20.20
N GLU A 41 -4.98 6.66 18.90
CA GLU A 41 -4.61 5.69 17.86
C GLU A 41 -3.10 5.62 17.66
N VAL A 42 -2.58 4.42 17.45
CA VAL A 42 -1.16 4.18 17.15
C VAL A 42 -1.03 3.85 15.67
N PHE A 43 -0.24 4.62 14.93
CA PHE A 43 -0.06 4.41 13.49
C PHE A 43 1.15 3.53 13.20
N ALA A 44 0.97 2.55 12.31
CA ALA A 44 2.08 1.80 11.78
C ALA A 44 2.95 2.70 10.88
N PRO A 45 4.28 2.50 10.82
CA PRO A 45 5.12 3.22 9.88
C PRO A 45 4.84 2.77 8.45
N PHE A 46 5.01 3.67 7.47
CA PHE A 46 4.91 3.33 6.05
C PHE A 46 6.04 2.42 5.56
N VAL A 47 7.22 2.49 6.19
CA VAL A 47 8.38 1.64 5.91
C VAL A 47 8.63 0.75 7.11
N LEU A 48 8.47 -0.56 6.94
CA LEU A 48 8.49 -1.52 8.05
C LEU A 48 9.92 -1.95 8.43
N ASP A 49 10.80 -2.09 7.44
CA ASP A 49 12.14 -2.66 7.63
C ASP A 49 13.29 -1.66 7.38
N GLY A 50 12.94 -0.38 7.21
CA GLY A 50 13.88 0.68 6.80
C GLY A 50 14.37 0.58 5.34
N ARG A 51 14.09 -0.52 4.63
CA ARG A 51 14.58 -0.81 3.27
C ARG A 51 13.45 -0.75 2.25
N HIS A 52 12.93 -1.90 1.79
CA HIS A 52 11.96 -1.94 0.70
C HIS A 52 10.68 -2.69 1.08
N LEU A 53 10.42 -2.87 2.37
CA LEU A 53 9.13 -3.39 2.86
C LEU A 53 8.22 -2.22 3.29
N TYR A 54 7.14 -2.03 2.55
CA TYR A 54 6.20 -0.93 2.76
C TYR A 54 4.83 -1.42 3.23
N TYR A 55 4.18 -0.65 4.11
CA TYR A 55 2.85 -0.94 4.61
C TYR A 55 1.84 0.08 4.10
N VAL A 56 1.04 -0.35 3.12
CA VAL A 56 0.01 0.48 2.47
C VAL A 56 -1.13 0.87 3.41
N ASN A 57 -1.41 0.04 4.40
CA ASN A 57 -2.50 0.22 5.33
C ASN A 57 -2.10 1.00 6.59
N ALA A 58 -1.00 1.76 6.54
CA ALA A 58 -0.54 2.56 7.68
C ALA A 58 -1.58 3.57 8.18
N PHE A 59 -2.51 4.00 7.32
CA PHE A 59 -3.63 4.88 7.67
C PHE A 59 -4.89 4.17 8.19
N GLU A 60 -4.94 2.84 8.25
CA GLU A 60 -6.14 2.10 8.67
C GLU A 60 -6.64 2.51 10.05
N ASN A 61 -5.73 2.89 10.95
CA ASN A 61 -6.06 3.35 12.31
C ASN A 61 -6.60 4.79 12.36
N ALA A 62 -6.52 5.56 11.27
CA ALA A 62 -7.21 6.86 11.15
C ALA A 62 -8.56 6.69 10.46
N ALA A 63 -8.59 5.94 9.36
CA ALA A 63 -9.76 5.70 8.56
C ALA A 63 -9.57 4.48 7.65
N SER A 64 -10.39 3.46 7.89
CA SER A 64 -10.41 2.20 7.14
C SER A 64 -11.36 2.31 5.95
N THR A 65 -10.90 3.00 4.91
CA THR A 65 -11.66 3.19 3.66
C THR A 65 -10.79 2.86 2.46
N MET A 66 -11.41 2.49 1.34
CA MET A 66 -10.65 2.15 0.12
C MET A 66 -9.89 3.36 -0.42
N GLU A 67 -10.44 4.56 -0.23
CA GLU A 67 -9.85 5.82 -0.64
C GLU A 67 -8.54 6.08 0.10
N THR A 68 -8.48 5.81 1.41
CA THR A 68 -7.25 5.99 2.19
C THR A 68 -6.18 5.00 1.76
N SER A 69 -6.54 3.74 1.46
CA SER A 69 -5.61 2.75 0.90
C SER A 69 -5.06 3.19 -0.47
N ALA A 70 -5.90 3.76 -1.34
CA ALA A 70 -5.48 4.23 -2.66
C ALA A 70 -4.49 5.40 -2.57
N VAL A 71 -4.78 6.39 -1.73
CA VAL A 71 -3.88 7.54 -1.48
C VAL A 71 -2.56 7.08 -0.87
N ALA A 72 -2.60 6.14 0.10
CA ALA A 72 -1.38 5.57 0.69
C ALA A 72 -0.53 4.84 -0.35
N ALA A 73 -1.16 4.05 -1.22
CA ALA A 73 -0.47 3.31 -2.28
C ALA A 73 0.25 4.24 -3.26
N GLU A 74 -0.41 5.32 -3.71
CA GLU A 74 0.19 6.32 -4.59
C GLU A 74 1.42 6.98 -3.94
N ASN A 75 1.32 7.35 -2.67
CA ASN A 75 2.43 7.95 -1.95
C ASN A 75 3.59 6.97 -1.72
N ILE A 76 3.31 5.69 -1.45
CA ILE A 76 4.34 4.66 -1.36
C ILE A 76 5.04 4.46 -2.71
N ALA A 77 4.32 4.46 -3.82
CA ALA A 77 4.92 4.37 -5.15
C ALA A 77 5.89 5.54 -5.41
N ARG A 78 5.49 6.76 -5.07
CA ARG A 78 6.37 7.95 -5.13
C ARG A 78 7.58 7.83 -4.21
N LEU A 79 7.40 7.31 -3.00
CA LEU A 79 8.49 7.06 -2.05
C LEU A 79 9.49 6.04 -2.59
N ILE A 80 9.01 4.95 -3.20
CA ILE A 80 9.86 3.93 -3.85
C ILE A 80 10.67 4.56 -4.98
N LEU A 81 10.02 5.32 -5.87
CA LEU A 81 10.69 6.01 -6.98
C LEU A 81 11.75 6.99 -6.47
N SER A 82 11.43 7.80 -5.46
CA SER A 82 12.37 8.74 -4.85
C SER A 82 13.61 8.04 -4.28
N ARG A 83 13.43 6.91 -3.57
CA ARG A 83 14.55 6.11 -3.04
C ARG A 83 15.40 5.48 -4.13
N TYR A 84 14.78 5.03 -5.23
CA TYR A 84 15.51 4.46 -6.36
C TYR A 84 16.31 5.50 -7.15
N SER A 85 15.74 6.68 -7.40
CA SER A 85 16.46 7.80 -8.04
C SER A 85 17.61 8.31 -7.18
N GLY A 86 17.45 8.35 -5.85
CA GLY A 86 18.53 8.65 -4.92
C GLY A 86 19.68 7.63 -4.99
N LEU A 87 19.36 6.34 -5.10
CA LEU A 87 20.37 5.29 -5.32
C LEU A 87 21.14 5.51 -6.63
N MET A 88 20.45 5.85 -7.72
CA MET A 88 21.08 6.12 -9.03
C MET A 88 22.03 7.34 -9.00
N LEU A 89 21.70 8.39 -8.24
CA LEU A 89 22.57 9.57 -8.05
C LEU A 89 23.77 9.29 -7.13
N SER A 90 23.71 8.23 -6.30
CA SER A 90 24.78 7.84 -5.38
C SER A 90 25.74 6.78 -5.93
N SER A 91 25.52 6.25 -7.13
CA SER A 91 26.49 5.38 -7.80
C SER A 91 27.74 6.21 -8.16
N PRO A 92 28.94 5.86 -7.66
CA PRO A 92 30.14 6.61 -7.98
C PRO A 92 30.47 6.40 -9.46
N SER A 93 30.58 7.51 -10.17
CA SER A 93 31.13 7.58 -11.52
C SER A 93 32.60 7.14 -11.51
N ASN A 94 32.86 5.83 -11.53
CA ASN A 94 34.17 5.29 -11.93
C ASN A 94 34.26 5.20 -13.46
N LEU A 95 33.96 6.31 -14.15
CA LEU A 95 34.43 6.51 -15.51
C LEU A 95 35.88 6.99 -15.40
N LYS A 96 36.82 6.05 -15.33
CA LYS A 96 38.22 6.34 -15.68
C LYS A 96 38.21 6.90 -17.10
N SER A 97 38.54 8.17 -17.23
CA SER A 97 38.97 8.74 -18.49
C SER A 97 40.19 7.93 -18.98
N PRO A 98 40.19 7.42 -20.22
CA PRO A 98 41.43 6.97 -20.84
C PRO A 98 42.18 8.24 -21.23
N GLY A 99 42.96 8.75 -20.28
CA GLY A 99 44.02 9.71 -20.56
C GLY A 99 45.09 9.00 -21.37
N SER A 100 45.40 9.61 -22.50
CA SER A 100 46.55 9.38 -23.37
C SER A 100 47.84 9.22 -22.59
N ASP A 101 48.58 8.15 -22.84
CA ASP A 101 50.04 8.19 -22.84
C ASP A 101 50.50 7.32 -24.02
N GLU A 102 51.18 7.98 -24.96
CA GLU A 102 51.95 7.39 -26.05
C GLU A 102 53.25 6.79 -25.51
N GLU A 103 53.84 5.93 -26.36
CA GLU A 103 55.19 5.33 -26.30
C GLU A 103 55.29 4.08 -25.39
N ASP A 104 55.56 2.89 -25.91
CA ASP A 104 56.84 2.60 -26.56
C ASP A 104 56.75 1.46 -27.59
N LEU A 105 57.53 1.62 -28.67
CA LEU A 105 57.54 0.78 -29.85
C LEU A 105 58.28 -0.53 -29.55
N HIS A 106 57.58 -1.66 -29.65
CA HIS A 106 58.18 -3.00 -29.57
C HIS A 106 59.26 -3.16 -30.67
N SER A 107 60.51 -3.37 -30.23
CA SER A 107 61.57 -3.97 -31.02
C SER A 107 61.72 -5.45 -30.62
N ASP A 108 61.67 -6.29 -31.66
CA ASP A 108 62.23 -7.65 -31.80
C ASP A 108 61.97 -8.73 -30.73
N LEU A 109 61.06 -9.66 -31.05
CA LEU A 109 61.34 -11.09 -31.35
C LEU A 109 60.05 -11.86 -31.68
#